data_AF-A0A1H9UQB3-F1
#
_entry.id   AF-A0A1H9UQB3-F1
#
_cell.length_a   1.000
_cell.length_b   1.000
_cell.length_c   1.000
_cell.angle_alpha   90.00
_cell.angle_beta   90.00
_cell.angle_gamma   90.00
#
_symmetry.space_group_name_H-M   'P 1'
#
loop_
_entity.id
_entity.type
_entity.pdbx_description
1 polymer ?
#
loop_
_entity_poly.entity_id
_entity_poly.type
_entity_poly.pdbx_seq_one_letter_code
_entity_poly.pdbx_strand_id
1 'polypeptide(L)'
;MPKLDHLVTDPNTGDEVTLFQLAGIYGIASGTVYSRYMSGKRGMDLITKPKRGSLSACEQERQRRQDLSRCIELAKGTALARPLPHIADASKMTGDQP
;
A
#
# COMPACT_ATOMS: atom_id res chain seq x y z
N MET A 1 -19.90 22.18 11.87
CA MET A 1 -18.81 21.85 10.94
C MET A 1 -17.53 22.50 11.44
N PRO A 2 -16.38 21.80 11.49
CA PRO A 2 -15.13 22.41 11.92
C PRO A 2 -14.75 23.53 10.94
N LYS A 3 -14.41 24.70 11.47
CA LYS A 3 -14.03 25.88 10.69
C LYS A 3 -12.65 25.66 10.08
N LEU A 4 -12.55 25.75 8.74
CA LEU A 4 -11.32 25.57 7.97
C LEU A 4 -10.55 26.89 7.83
N ASP A 5 -10.50 27.68 8.91
CA ASP A 5 -9.98 29.05 8.89
C ASP A 5 -8.44 29.09 9.04
N HIS A 6 -7.77 27.93 9.04
CA HIS A 6 -6.31 27.87 9.14
C HIS A 6 -5.67 28.33 7.82
N LEU A 7 -4.85 29.37 7.92
CA LEU A 7 -3.99 29.86 6.85
C LEU A 7 -2.79 28.93 6.69
N VAL A 8 -2.50 28.56 5.45
CA VAL A 8 -1.37 27.73 5.05
C VAL A 8 -0.77 28.31 3.78
N THR A 9 0.56 28.27 3.69
CA THR A 9 1.29 28.66 2.49
C THR A 9 1.04 27.65 1.35
N ASP A 10 0.61 28.15 0.19
CA ASP A 10 0.47 27.36 -1.02
C ASP A 10 1.88 26.91 -1.49
N PRO A 11 2.13 25.60 -1.65
CA PRO A 11 3.42 25.10 -2.09
C PRO A 11 3.84 25.52 -3.51
N ASN A 12 2.92 26.01 -4.34
CA ASN A 12 3.19 26.29 -5.74
C ASN A 12 3.31 27.80 -6.04
N THR A 13 2.50 28.63 -5.38
CA THR A 13 2.55 30.10 -5.51
C THR A 13 3.28 30.78 -4.35
N GLY A 14 3.34 30.15 -3.17
CA GLY A 14 3.87 30.76 -1.95
C GLY A 14 2.88 31.70 -1.23
N ASP A 15 1.64 31.83 -1.73
CA ASP A 15 0.61 32.68 -1.14
C ASP A 15 0.01 32.05 0.13
N GLU A 16 -0.44 32.89 1.07
CA GLU A 16 -1.21 32.42 2.23
C GLU A 16 -2.67 32.21 1.86
N VAL A 17 -3.12 30.96 1.89
CA VAL A 17 -4.49 30.56 1.56
C VAL A 17 -5.11 29.75 2.69
N THR A 18 -6.43 29.75 2.80
CA THR A 18 -7.10 28.87 3.76
C THR A 18 -7.08 27.41 3.29
N LEU A 19 -7.15 26.45 4.23
CA LEU A 19 -7.28 25.03 3.88
C LEU A 19 -8.45 24.74 2.92
N PHE A 20 -9.54 25.49 3.05
CA PHE A 20 -10.71 25.36 2.18
C PHE A 20 -10.42 25.86 0.76
N GLN A 21 -9.79 27.03 0.63
CA GLN A 21 -9.39 27.57 -0.67
C GLN A 21 -8.36 26.65 -1.33
N LEU A 22 -7.37 26.17 -0.59
CA LEU A 22 -6.37 25.22 -1.07
C LEU A 22 -7.04 23.92 -1.59
N ALA A 23 -8.01 23.38 -0.84
CA ALA A 23 -8.78 22.22 -1.27
C ALA A 23 -9.52 22.47 -2.61
N GLY A 24 -10.11 23.66 -2.77
CA GLY A 24 -10.77 24.08 -4.01
C GLY A 24 -9.80 24.20 -5.19
N ILE A 25 -8.66 24.86 -5.01
CA ILE A 25 -7.64 25.08 -6.05
C ILE A 25 -7.14 23.74 -6.60
N TYR A 26 -6.86 22.78 -5.72
CA TYR A 26 -6.27 21.49 -6.12
C TYR A 26 -7.28 20.38 -6.40
N GLY A 27 -8.59 20.65 -6.21
CA GLY A 27 -9.67 19.70 -6.44
C GLY A 27 -9.64 18.50 -5.48
N ILE A 28 -9.33 18.74 -4.21
CA ILE A 28 -9.21 17.72 -3.16
C ILE A 28 -10.34 17.93 -2.15
N ALA A 29 -10.86 16.86 -1.58
CA ALA A 29 -11.85 16.98 -0.51
C ALA A 29 -11.25 17.74 0.69
N SER A 30 -11.95 18.76 1.17
CA SER A 30 -11.52 19.59 2.31
C SER A 30 -11.20 18.77 3.56
N GLY A 31 -11.95 17.70 3.83
CA GLY A 31 -11.66 16.76 4.93
C GLY A 31 -10.32 16.03 4.77
N THR A 32 -9.91 15.70 3.54
CA THR A 32 -8.61 15.08 3.27
C THR A 32 -7.47 16.06 3.54
N VAL A 33 -7.60 17.31 3.10
CA VAL A 33 -6.61 18.36 3.36
C VAL A 33 -6.50 18.64 4.86
N TYR A 34 -7.63 18.77 5.56
CA TYR A 34 -7.67 18.96 7.01
C TYR A 34 -7.00 17.81 7.79
N SER A 35 -7.33 16.56 7.47
CA SER A 35 -6.74 15.38 8.12
C SER A 35 -5.22 15.33 7.95
N ARG A 36 -4.71 15.69 6.75
CA ARG A 36 -3.28 15.79 6.48
C ARG A 36 -2.62 16.90 7.27
N TYR A 37 -3.26 18.08 7.34
CA TYR A 37 -2.78 19.20 8.13
C TYR A 37 -2.68 18.82 9.63
N MET A 38 -3.71 18.17 10.18
CA MET A 38 -3.73 17.65 11.55
C MET A 38 -2.67 16.57 11.80
N SER A 39 -2.32 15.79 10.76
CA SER A 39 -1.24 14.80 10.80
C SER A 39 0.16 15.40 10.61
N GLY A 40 0.29 16.74 10.58
CA GLY A 40 1.56 17.44 10.42
C GLY A 40 2.09 17.52 8.98
N LYS A 41 1.35 17.05 7.97
CA LYS A 41 1.76 17.17 6.56
C LYS A 41 1.65 18.62 6.10
N ARG A 42 2.61 19.07 5.28
CA ARG A 42 2.74 20.44 4.78
C ARG A 42 3.18 20.44 3.31
N GLY A 43 3.08 21.59 2.66
CA GLY A 43 3.53 21.77 1.28
C GLY A 43 2.87 20.78 0.30
N MET A 44 3.67 20.13 -0.53
CA MET A 44 3.17 19.20 -1.57
C MET A 44 2.38 18.01 -0.97
N ASP A 45 2.77 17.51 0.19
CA ASP A 45 2.07 16.39 0.86
C ASP A 45 0.64 16.74 1.28
N LEU A 46 0.37 18.04 1.44
CA LEU A 46 -0.96 18.54 1.76
C LEU A 46 -1.89 18.42 0.55
N ILE A 47 -1.35 18.63 -0.65
CA ILE A 47 -2.07 18.67 -1.93
C ILE A 47 -1.88 17.41 -2.80
N THR A 48 -1.20 16.39 -2.30
CA THR A 48 -1.02 15.12 -3.04
C THR A 48 -2.36 14.49 -3.40
N LYS A 49 -2.70 14.34 -4.68
CA LYS A 49 -3.97 13.69 -5.06
C LYS A 49 -3.96 12.22 -4.60
N PRO A 50 -5.03 11.73 -3.93
CA PRO A 50 -5.11 10.32 -3.58
C PRO A 50 -5.03 9.50 -4.87
N LYS A 51 -4.14 8.50 -4.91
CA LYS A 51 -4.09 7.56 -6.04
C LYS A 51 -5.41 6.79 -6.04
N ARG A 52 -6.29 7.06 -7.03
CA ARG A 52 -7.53 6.28 -7.20
C ARG A 52 -7.15 4.81 -7.30
N GLY A 53 -7.73 3.97 -6.44
CA GLY A 53 -7.47 2.54 -6.43
C GLY A 53 -6.20 2.08 -5.70
N SER A 54 -5.56 2.92 -4.87
CA SER A 54 -4.57 2.37 -3.93
C SER A 54 -5.29 1.52 -2.89
N LEU A 55 -5.22 0.20 -3.04
CA LEU A 55 -5.55 -0.75 -1.99
C LEU A 55 -4.87 -0.31 -0.68
N SER A 56 -5.56 -0.43 0.44
CA SER A 56 -4.95 -0.25 1.75
C SER A 56 -3.74 -1.19 1.90
N ALA A 57 -2.80 -0.87 2.79
CA ALA A 57 -1.61 -1.71 3.01
C ALA A 57 -2.00 -3.17 3.36
N CYS A 58 -3.09 -3.35 4.09
CA CYS A 58 -3.65 -4.66 4.44
C CYS A 58 -4.17 -5.41 3.20
N GLU A 59 -4.91 -4.72 2.32
CA GLU A 59 -5.43 -5.29 1.07
C GLU A 59 -4.29 -5.62 0.09
N GLN A 60 -3.25 -4.79 0.02
CA GLN A 60 -2.05 -5.07 -0.79
C GLN A 60 -1.36 -6.35 -0.32
N GLU A 61 -1.13 -6.50 0.98
CA GLU A 61 -0.46 -7.68 1.52
C GLU A 61 -1.33 -8.94 1.34
N ARG A 62 -2.66 -8.82 1.51
CA ARG A 62 -3.58 -9.93 1.22
C ARG A 62 -3.51 -10.36 -0.24
N GLN A 63 -3.53 -9.40 -1.17
CA GLN A 63 -3.44 -9.69 -2.61
C GLN A 63 -2.09 -10.34 -2.94
N ARG A 64 -0.98 -9.80 -2.40
CA ARG A 64 0.36 -10.36 -2.59
C ARG A 64 0.45 -11.81 -2.13
N ARG A 65 -0.14 -12.14 -0.98
CA ARG A 65 -0.21 -13.52 -0.48
C ARG A 65 -1.02 -14.44 -1.40
N GLN A 66 -2.14 -13.96 -1.92
CA GLN A 66 -2.96 -14.70 -2.87
C GLN A 66 -2.23 -14.95 -4.18
N ASP A 67 -1.59 -13.92 -4.73
CA ASP A 67 -0.82 -14.01 -5.97
C ASP A 67 0.39 -14.95 -5.81
N LEU A 68 1.11 -14.84 -4.69
CA LEU A 68 2.21 -15.75 -4.36
C LEU A 68 1.73 -17.20 -4.20
N SER A 69 0.61 -17.41 -3.51
CA SER A 69 -0.02 -18.73 -3.40
C SER A 69 -0.37 -19.31 -4.77
N ARG A 70 -0.97 -18.51 -5.66
CA ARG A 70 -1.29 -18.91 -7.04
C ARG A 70 -0.04 -19.31 -7.81
N CYS A 71 1.03 -18.51 -7.75
CA CYS A 71 2.28 -18.82 -8.43
C CYS A 71 2.91 -20.11 -7.90
N ILE A 72 2.86 -20.36 -6.59
CA ILE A 72 3.34 -21.61 -5.98
C ILE A 72 2.53 -22.81 -6.50
N GLU A 73 1.20 -22.72 -6.51
CA GLU A 73 0.35 -23.80 -7.02
C GLU A 73 0.64 -24.13 -8.49
N LEU A 74 0.84 -23.13 -9.33
CA LEU A 74 1.25 -23.33 -10.72
C LEU A 74 2.64 -23.97 -10.82
N ALA A 75 3.59 -23.50 -10.01
CA ALA A 75 4.96 -24.00 -10.02
C ALA A 75 5.05 -25.48 -9.63
N LYS A 76 4.20 -25.96 -8.72
CA LYS A 76 4.13 -27.38 -8.31
C LYS A 76 3.89 -28.35 -9.47
N GLY A 77 3.25 -27.89 -10.55
CA GLY A 77 3.01 -28.70 -11.75
C GLY A 77 4.23 -28.85 -12.67
N THR A 78 5.29 -28.08 -12.46
CA THR A 78 6.46 -28.05 -13.34
C THR A 78 7.43 -29.19 -13.04
N ALA A 79 8.18 -29.64 -14.06
CA ALA A 79 9.19 -30.69 -13.92
C ALA A 79 10.29 -30.32 -12.90
N LEU A 80 10.57 -29.03 -12.72
CA LEU A 80 11.56 -28.51 -11.77
C LEU A 80 11.10 -28.55 -10.31
N ALA A 81 9.79 -28.58 -10.07
CA ALA A 81 9.22 -28.65 -8.73
C ALA A 81 9.03 -30.09 -8.24
N ARG A 82 9.24 -31.10 -9.10
CA ARG A 82 9.16 -32.52 -8.72
C ARG A 82 10.49 -32.96 -8.09
N PRO A 83 10.46 -33.67 -6.95
CA PRO A 83 11.68 -34.21 -6.36
C PRO A 83 12.33 -35.18 -7.33
N LEU A 84 13.66 -35.14 -7.42
CA LEU A 84 14.40 -36.08 -8.25
C LEU A 84 14.19 -37.50 -7.69
N PRO A 85 13.96 -38.49 -8.55
CA PRO A 85 13.50 -39.83 -8.14
C PRO A 85 14.45 -40.53 -7.15
N HIS A 86 15.75 -40.28 -7.24
CA HIS A 86 16.78 -40.87 -6.37
C HIS A 86 16.94 -40.15 -5.02
N ILE A 87 16.40 -38.93 -4.86
CA ILE A 87 16.42 -38.19 -3.58
C ILE A 87 15.21 -38.58 -2.72
N ALA A 88 14.10 -39.01 -3.34
CA ALA A 88 12.89 -39.43 -2.63
C ALA A 88 13.11 -40.67 -1.71
N ASP A 89 14.12 -41.50 -2.00
CA ASP A 89 14.47 -42.65 -1.16
C ASP A 89 15.22 -42.27 0.13
N ALA A 90 15.82 -41.07 0.22
CA ALA A 90 16.48 -40.62 1.44
C ALA A 90 15.49 -40.45 2.62
N SER A 91 14.24 -40.08 2.35
CA SER A 91 13.17 -40.03 3.36
C SER A 91 12.72 -41.40 3.85
N LYS A 92 13.04 -42.49 3.15
CA LYS A 92 12.80 -43.87 3.61
C LYS A 92 13.90 -44.38 4.54
N MET A 93 15.06 -43.72 4.57
CA MET A 93 16.23 -44.12 5.36
C MET A 93 16.28 -43.50 6.76
N THR A 94 15.44 -42.51 7.07
CA THR A 94 15.17 -42.10 8.47
C THR A 94 14.19 -43.07 9.09
N GLY A 95 14.64 -44.32 9.27
CA GLY A 95 14.01 -45.25 10.19
C GLY A 95 14.18 -44.68 11.59
N ASP A 96 13.05 -44.41 12.25
CA ASP A 96 12.96 -44.26 13.70
C ASP A 96 13.64 -45.50 14.32
N GLN A 97 14.87 -45.35 14.80
CA GLN A 97 15.54 -46.40 15.55
C GLN A 97 15.02 -46.32 17.00
N PRO A 98 14.63 -47.46 17.60
CA PRO A 98 14.08 -47.52 18.96
C PRO A 98 15.09 -47.10 20.04
#